data_AF-A0A8J3ZJW9-F1
#
_entry.id   AF-A0A8J3ZJW9-F1
#
_cell.length_a   1.000
_cell.length_b   1.000
_cell.length_c   1.000
_cell.angle_alpha   90.00
_cell.angle_beta   90.00
_cell.angle_gamma   90.00
#
_symmetry.space_group_name_H-M   'P 1'
#
loop_
_entity.id
_entity.type
_entity.pdbx_description
1 polymer ?
#
loop_
_entity_poly.entity_id
_entity_poly.type
_entity_poly.pdbx_seq_one_letter_code
_entity_poly.pdbx_strand_id
1 'polypeptide(L)'
;MTRIRALLRARVEAVADRIHAPGDARARAAGLTVERLPGGRRRMSDPRVPVWLERRRQRLARTGGDPLDRALATGAHRPRAEAHAANRDDVPRLA
;
A
#
# COMPACT_ATOMS: atom_id res chain seq x y z
N MET A 1 25.56 -12.28 -17.88
CA MET A 1 25.08 -11.38 -16.80
C MET A 1 26.25 -11.12 -15.85
N THR A 2 26.64 -9.87 -15.60
CA THR A 2 27.89 -9.57 -14.84
C THR A 2 27.67 -9.63 -13.32
N ARG A 3 28.70 -10.07 -12.57
CA ARG A 3 28.68 -10.20 -11.10
C ARG A 3 28.27 -8.90 -10.39
N ILE A 4 28.71 -7.75 -10.93
CA ILE A 4 28.37 -6.41 -10.43
C ILE A 4 26.86 -6.14 -10.52
N ARG A 5 26.20 -6.49 -11.63
CA ARG A 5 24.75 -6.29 -11.79
C ARG A 5 23.94 -7.13 -10.80
N ALA A 6 24.40 -8.35 -10.50
CA ALA A 6 23.75 -9.20 -9.49
C ALA A 6 23.87 -8.61 -8.09
N LEU A 7 25.04 -8.07 -7.72
CA LEU A 7 25.25 -7.41 -6.44
C LEU A 7 24.39 -6.15 -6.28
N LEU A 8 24.30 -5.32 -7.32
CA LEU A 8 23.43 -4.13 -7.31
C LEU A 8 21.95 -4.51 -7.14
N ARG A 9 21.49 -5.56 -7.83
CA ARG A 9 20.12 -6.06 -7.70
C ARG A 9 19.83 -6.53 -6.27
N ALA A 10 20.71 -7.35 -5.70
CA ALA A 10 20.59 -7.83 -4.33
C ALA A 10 20.59 -6.69 -3.31
N ARG A 11 21.40 -5.65 -3.55
CA ARG A 11 21.43 -4.46 -2.69
C ARG A 11 20.11 -3.69 -2.72
N VAL A 12 19.54 -3.48 -3.91
CA VAL A 12 18.23 -2.82 -4.06
C VAL A 12 17.14 -3.62 -3.37
N GLU A 13 17.12 -4.94 -3.53
CA GLU A 13 16.14 -5.83 -2.89
C GLU A 13 16.25 -5.74 -1.35
N ALA A 14 17.47 -5.83 -0.80
CA ALA A 14 17.69 -5.73 0.64
C ALA A 14 17.28 -4.37 1.25
N VAL A 15 17.50 -3.27 0.52
CA VAL A 15 17.06 -1.93 0.96
C VAL A 15 15.54 -1.84 0.95
N ALA A 16 14.89 -2.32 -0.12
CA ALA A 16 13.44 -2.34 -0.22
C ALA A 16 12.79 -3.19 0.88
N ASP A 17 13.38 -4.36 1.19
CA ASP A 17 12.92 -5.22 2.28
C ASP A 17 12.94 -4.51 3.64
N ARG A 18 14.03 -3.78 3.93
CA ARG A 18 14.15 -3.02 5.17
C ARG A 18 13.11 -1.91 5.27
N ILE A 19 12.88 -1.18 4.17
CA ILE A 19 11.88 -0.10 4.11
C ILE A 19 10.47 -0.66 4.30
N HIS A 20 10.17 -1.82 3.72
CA HIS A 20 8.82 -2.37 3.70
C HIS A 20 8.49 -3.22 4.94
N ALA A 21 9.47 -3.79 5.63
CA ALA A 21 9.28 -4.71 6.76
C ALA A 21 8.24 -4.23 7.81
N PRO A 22 8.25 -2.97 8.29
CA PRO A 22 7.24 -2.52 9.26
C PRO A 22 5.83 -2.48 8.66
N GLY A 23 5.71 -2.04 7.41
CA GLY A 23 4.43 -2.00 6.71
C GLY A 23 3.87 -3.39 6.41
N ASP A 24 4.74 -4.36 6.13
CA ASP A 24 4.31 -5.72 5.84
C ASP A 24 3.91 -6.47 7.11
N ALA A 25 4.60 -6.21 8.23
CA ALA A 25 4.18 -6.73 9.54
C ALA A 25 2.75 -6.24 9.88
N ARG A 26 2.47 -4.94 9.69
CA ARG A 26 1.13 -4.38 9.90
C ARG A 26 0.09 -4.96 8.93
N ALA A 27 0.44 -5.11 7.66
CA ALA A 27 -0.46 -5.66 6.66
C ALA A 27 -0.82 -7.13 6.98
N ARG A 28 0.17 -7.96 7.35
CA ARG A 28 -0.08 -9.34 7.77
C ARG A 28 -0.91 -9.41 9.05
N ALA A 29 -0.64 -8.55 10.03
CA ALA A 29 -1.46 -8.47 11.24
C ALA A 29 -2.91 -8.08 10.95
N ALA A 30 -3.15 -7.28 9.89
CA ALA A 30 -4.48 -6.96 9.39
C ALA A 30 -5.11 -8.07 8.51
N GLY A 31 -4.46 -9.22 8.37
CA GLY A 31 -4.93 -10.36 7.57
C GLY A 31 -4.70 -10.22 6.06
N LEU A 32 -3.91 -9.24 5.62
CA LEU A 32 -3.55 -9.08 4.21
C LEU A 32 -2.40 -10.02 3.83
N THR A 33 -2.44 -10.50 2.60
CA THR A 33 -1.33 -11.22 1.98
C THR A 33 -0.34 -10.24 1.40
N VAL A 34 0.95 -10.46 1.62
CA VAL A 34 2.05 -9.63 1.10
C VAL A 34 2.95 -10.49 0.23
N GLU A 35 3.06 -10.14 -1.05
CA GLU A 35 3.91 -10.78 -2.04
C GLU A 35 5.07 -9.85 -2.43
N ARG A 36 6.29 -10.40 -2.48
CA ARG A 36 7.50 -9.70 -2.93
C ARG A 36 7.65 -9.82 -4.44
N LEU A 37 7.96 -8.71 -5.10
CA LEU A 37 8.12 -8.64 -6.55
C LEU A 37 9.53 -8.14 -6.92
N PRO A 38 10.06 -8.51 -8.10
CA PRO A 38 11.37 -8.06 -8.56
C PRO A 38 11.49 -6.54 -8.61
N GLY A 39 12.69 -6.05 -8.27
CA GLY A 39 13.01 -4.62 -8.24
C GLY A 39 12.55 -3.92 -6.96
N GLY A 40 12.46 -4.64 -5.85
CA GLY A 40 12.04 -4.07 -4.56
C GLY A 40 10.57 -3.68 -4.50
N ARG A 41 9.75 -4.20 -5.41
CA ARG A 41 8.30 -3.94 -5.43
C ARG A 41 7.59 -4.91 -4.50
N ARG A 42 6.39 -4.53 -4.07
CA ARG A 42 5.50 -5.40 -3.30
C ARG A 42 4.07 -5.34 -3.82
N ARG A 43 3.35 -6.43 -3.59
CA ARG A 43 1.91 -6.50 -3.80
C ARG A 43 1.25 -6.87 -2.48
N MET A 44 0.15 -6.19 -2.17
CA MET A 44 -0.70 -6.51 -1.03
C MET A 44 -2.07 -6.88 -1.58
N SER A 45 -2.63 -7.98 -1.10
CA SER A 45 -3.98 -8.42 -1.47
C SER A 45 -4.74 -8.88 -0.24
N ASP A 46 -6.02 -8.56 -0.20
CA ASP A 46 -6.92 -9.08 0.83
C ASP A 46 -7.51 -10.41 0.34
N PRO A 47 -7.35 -11.53 1.06
CA PRO A 47 -7.90 -12.83 0.66
C PRO A 47 -9.43 -12.85 0.61
N ARG A 48 -10.10 -11.90 1.25
CA ARG A 48 -11.56 -11.75 1.24
C ARG A 48 -12.06 -10.93 0.06
N VAL A 49 -11.18 -10.26 -0.68
CA VAL A 49 -11.56 -9.49 -1.86
C VAL A 49 -11.57 -10.41 -3.08
N PRO A 50 -12.70 -10.49 -3.82
CA PRO A 50 -12.78 -11.28 -5.03
C PRO A 50 -11.68 -10.93 -6.04
N VAL A 51 -11.10 -11.95 -6.68
CA VAL A 51 -9.98 -11.80 -7.63
C VAL A 51 -10.27 -10.79 -8.76
N TRP A 52 -11.53 -10.66 -9.18
CA TRP A 52 -11.93 -9.70 -10.22
C TRP A 52 -11.86 -8.24 -9.74
N LEU A 53 -12.19 -7.97 -8.49
CA LEU A 53 -12.09 -6.65 -7.84
C LEU A 53 -10.62 -6.24 -7.67
N GLU A 54 -9.77 -7.19 -7.28
CA GLU A 54 -8.33 -6.97 -7.17
C GLU A 54 -7.69 -6.70 -8.55
N ARG A 55 -8.09 -7.45 -9.59
CA ARG A 55 -7.68 -7.17 -10.99
C ARG A 55 -8.17 -5.81 -11.48
N ARG A 56 -9.39 -5.39 -11.09
CA ARG A 56 -9.91 -4.06 -11.39
C ARG A 56 -9.04 -3.00 -10.72
N ARG A 57 -8.79 -3.08 -9.40
CA ARG A 57 -7.89 -2.18 -8.66
C ARG A 57 -6.51 -2.06 -9.31
N GLN A 58 -5.94 -3.15 -9.79
CA GLN A 58 -4.65 -3.13 -10.47
C GLN A 58 -4.68 -2.44 -11.83
N ARG A 59 -5.77 -2.61 -12.60
CA ARG A 59 -5.99 -1.81 -13.80
C ARG A 59 -6.10 -0.33 -13.44
N LEU A 60 -6.86 0.02 -12.40
CA LEU A 60 -7.02 1.40 -11.93
C LEU A 60 -5.69 2.05 -11.55
N ALA A 61 -4.83 1.33 -10.83
CA ALA A 61 -3.50 1.82 -10.45
C ALA A 61 -2.55 2.01 -11.64
N ARG A 62 -2.81 1.36 -12.79
CA ARG A 62 -2.01 1.48 -14.01
C ARG A 62 -2.57 2.49 -15.00
N THR A 63 -3.89 2.68 -15.05
CA THR A 63 -4.57 3.50 -16.07
C THR A 63 -5.13 4.81 -15.56
N GLY A 64 -5.05 5.11 -14.25
CA GLY A 64 -5.51 6.38 -13.67
C GLY A 64 -7.00 6.48 -13.35
N GLY A 65 -7.76 5.39 -13.58
CA GLY A 65 -9.19 5.27 -13.23
C GLY A 65 -10.16 5.97 -14.19
N ASP A 66 -11.19 5.25 -14.63
CA ASP A 66 -12.31 5.78 -15.42
C ASP A 66 -13.18 6.70 -14.52
N PRO A 67 -13.84 7.77 -15.01
CA PRO A 67 -14.82 8.58 -14.27
C PRO A 67 -15.76 7.82 -13.32
N LEU A 68 -16.26 6.65 -13.70
CA LEU A 68 -17.11 5.81 -12.84
C LEU A 68 -16.37 5.30 -11.60
N ASP A 69 -15.07 5.01 -11.72
CA ASP A 69 -14.22 4.57 -10.63
C ASP A 69 -13.86 5.71 -9.68
N ARG A 70 -13.74 6.94 -10.22
CA ARG A 70 -13.58 8.16 -9.42
C ARG A 70 -14.79 8.42 -8.53
N ALA A 71 -16.00 8.19 -9.06
CA ALA A 71 -17.26 8.34 -8.30
C ALA A 71 -17.41 7.33 -7.15
N LEU A 72 -16.91 6.11 -7.32
CA LEU A 72 -16.94 5.09 -6.25
C LEU A 72 -15.90 5.35 -5.17
N ALA A 73 -14.73 5.88 -5.52
CA ALA A 73 -13.68 6.21 -4.57
C ALA A 73 -13.97 7.47 -3.72
N THR A 74 -14.77 8.41 -4.22
CA THR A 74 -15.10 9.67 -3.53
C THR A 74 -16.31 9.58 -2.59
N GLY A 75 -17.03 8.45 -2.56
CA GLY A 75 -17.93 8.13 -1.45
C GLY A 75 -19.42 8.11 -1.78
N ALA A 76 -19.88 7.01 -2.37
CA ALA A 76 -21.22 6.50 -2.08
C ALA A 76 -21.31 5.79 -0.70
N HIS A 77 -20.22 5.71 0.07
CA HIS A 77 -20.25 5.28 1.47
C HIS A 77 -19.21 6.05 2.30
N ARG A 78 -19.58 7.27 2.70
CA ARG A 78 -18.99 7.91 3.89
C ARG A 78 -20.00 7.77 5.03
N PRO A 79 -19.78 6.85 5.97
CA PRO A 79 -20.10 7.15 7.34
C PRO A 79 -18.86 7.07 8.23
N ARG A 80 -18.61 8.19 8.90
CA ARG A 80 -17.86 8.34 10.17
C ARG A 80 -16.33 8.33 10.12
N ALA A 81 -15.78 9.31 9.41
CA ALA A 81 -14.43 9.83 9.67
C ALA A 81 -14.47 11.13 10.51
N GLU A 82 -15.39 11.23 11.48
CA GLU A 82 -15.51 12.39 12.38
C GLU A 82 -15.01 12.13 13.81
N ALA A 83 -14.51 10.93 14.13
CA ALA A 83 -14.08 10.63 15.50
C ALA A 83 -12.59 10.86 15.80
N HIS A 84 -11.75 11.24 14.83
CA HIS A 84 -10.29 11.37 15.06
C HIS A 84 -9.67 12.74 14.78
N ALA A 85 -10.46 13.73 14.40
CA ALA A 85 -9.96 15.11 14.24
C ALA A 85 -9.92 15.89 15.57
N ALA A 86 -10.50 15.37 16.66
CA ALA A 86 -10.62 16.09 17.93
C ALA A 86 -9.42 15.97 18.88
N ASN A 87 -8.29 15.38 18.47
CA ASN A 87 -7.15 15.13 19.39
C ASN A 87 -5.83 15.75 18.93
N ARG A 88 -5.89 16.80 18.09
CA ARG A 88 -4.70 17.48 17.55
C ARG A 88 -4.36 18.82 18.21
N ASP A 89 -5.11 19.25 19.21
CA ASP A 89 -4.91 20.55 19.85
C ASP A 89 -4.08 20.50 21.15
N ASP A 90 -3.65 19.32 21.63
CA ASP A 90 -2.91 19.18 22.90
C ASP A 90 -1.38 19.00 22.74
N VAL A 91 -0.75 19.73 21.81
CA VAL A 91 0.72 19.82 21.80
C VAL A 91 1.14 21.19 22.32
N PRO A 92 1.63 21.31 23.57
CA PRO A 92 2.14 22.58 24.07
C PRO A 92 3.37 22.97 23.23
N ARG A 93 3.32 24.15 22.63
CA ARG A 93 4.50 24.77 22.04
C ARG A 93 5.44 25.14 23.19
N LEU A 94 6.56 24.43 23.30
CA LEU A 94 7.66 24.85 24.16
C LEU A 94 8.24 26.16 23.60
N ALA A 95 8.25 27.17 24.46
CA ALA A 95 8.88 28.47 24.26
C ALA A 95 10.40 28.37 24.31
#